data_AF-A0A378MAN2-F1
#
_entry.id   AF-A0A378MAN2-F1
#
_cell.length_a   1.000
_cell.length_b   1.000
_cell.length_c   1.000
_cell.angle_alpha   90.00
_cell.angle_beta   90.00
_cell.angle_gamma   90.00
#
_symmetry.space_group_name_H-M   'P 1'
#
loop_
_entity.id
_entity.type
_entity.pdbx_description
1 polymer ?
#
loop_
_entity_poly.entity_id
_entity_poly.type
_entity_poly.pdbx_seq_one_letter_code
_entity_poly.pdbx_strand_id
1 'polypeptide(L)'
;MLATLKSIPNAKVYLTTFDYPRAMDQEELRHTAEIHSIEAVVDWKSWLQTYWSQEELEKTLFITGSLYFISEVRHFIKNGEAKSK
;
A
#
# COMPACT_ATOMS: atom_id res chain seq x y z
N MET A 1 14.94 -5.88 2.15
CA MET A 1 13.93 -5.04 1.45
C MET A 1 13.41 -3.92 2.34
N LEU A 2 12.65 -4.21 3.42
CA LEU A 2 12.05 -3.15 4.25
C LEU A 2 13.08 -2.18 4.85
N ALA A 3 14.23 -2.67 5.31
CA ALA A 3 15.31 -1.81 5.80
C ALA A 3 15.78 -0.77 4.76
N THR A 4 15.86 -1.18 3.48
CA THR A 4 16.24 -0.31 2.36
C THR A 4 15.16 0.73 2.04
N LEU A 5 13.88 0.37 2.16
CA LEU A 5 12.79 1.33 1.96
C LEU A 5 12.76 2.36 3.09
N LYS A 6 13.00 1.94 4.33
CA LYS A 6 13.05 2.83 5.51
C LYS A 6 14.26 3.78 5.50
N SER A 7 15.30 3.50 4.72
CA SER A 7 16.45 4.41 4.60
C SER A 7 16.22 5.55 3.60
N ILE A 8 15.11 5.56 2.86
CA ILE A 8 14.78 6.65 1.93
C ILE A 8 14.34 7.88 2.75
N PRO A 9 15.02 9.03 2.63
CA PRO A 9 14.65 10.23 3.35
C PRO A 9 13.23 10.70 3.01
N ASN A 10 12.49 11.16 4.02
CA ASN A 10 11.12 11.68 3.88
C ASN A 10 10.11 10.70 3.26
N ALA A 11 10.39 9.40 3.26
CA ALA A 11 9.45 8.38 2.81
C ALA A 11 8.67 7.78 3.98
N LYS A 12 7.34 7.68 3.82
CA LYS A 12 6.50 6.88 4.72
C LYS A 12 6.20 5.53 4.06
N VAL A 13 6.49 4.46 4.79
CA VAL A 13 6.25 3.08 4.33
C VAL A 13 4.94 2.59 4.93
N TYR A 14 4.14 1.90 4.11
CA TYR A 14 2.90 1.23 4.49
C TYR A 14 3.01 -0.24 4.10
N LEU A 15 2.47 -1.12 4.92
CA LEU A 15 2.40 -2.55 4.65
C LEU A 15 0.93 -2.93 4.41
N THR A 16 0.67 -3.82 3.47
CA THR A 16 -0.71 -4.21 3.13
C THR A 16 -0.82 -5.68 2.75
N THR A 17 -2.06 -6.13 2.61
CA THR A 17 -2.43 -7.46 2.12
C THR A 17 -3.46 -7.31 0.99
N PHE A 18 -3.63 -8.37 0.20
CA PHE A 18 -4.59 -8.46 -0.88
C PHE A 18 -5.04 -9.92 -1.06
N ASP A 19 -6.11 -10.15 -1.80
CA ASP A 19 -6.69 -11.48 -2.00
C ASP A 19 -5.81 -12.31 -2.95
N TYR A 20 -4.79 -12.96 -2.38
CA TYR A 20 -3.89 -13.83 -3.12
C TYR A 20 -3.29 -14.90 -2.20
N PRO A 21 -3.23 -16.20 -2.61
CA PRO A 21 -2.85 -17.30 -1.71
C PRO A 21 -1.48 -17.21 -1.03
N ARG A 22 -0.57 -16.38 -1.55
CA ARG A 22 0.78 -16.17 -1.00
C ARG A 22 0.98 -14.80 -0.36
N ALA A 23 -0.07 -13.97 -0.31
CA ALA A 23 -0.04 -12.74 0.46
C ALA A 23 -0.15 -13.07 1.95
N MET A 24 0.37 -12.17 2.78
CA MET A 24 0.17 -12.28 4.24
C MET A 24 -1.33 -12.24 4.53
N ASP A 25 -1.82 -13.00 5.50
CA ASP A 25 -3.15 -12.73 6.04
C ASP A 25 -3.16 -11.45 6.91
N GLN A 26 -4.33 -11.11 7.48
CA GLN A 26 -4.45 -9.89 8.28
C GLN A 26 -3.68 -9.95 9.60
N GLU A 27 -3.57 -11.12 10.21
CA GLU A 27 -2.84 -11.31 11.48
C GLU A 27 -1.33 -11.20 11.22
N GLU A 28 -0.84 -11.89 10.20
CA GLU A 28 0.54 -11.82 9.73
C GLU A 28 0.93 -10.39 9.34
N LEU A 29 0.04 -9.68 8.65
CA LEU A 29 0.23 -8.27 8.29
C LEU A 29 0.41 -7.41 9.54
N ARG A 30 -0.49 -7.51 10.52
CA ARG A 30 -0.45 -6.70 11.75
C ARG A 30 0.79 -7.00 12.57
N HIS A 31 1.12 -8.28 12.74
CA HIS A 31 2.31 -8.71 13.47
C HIS A 31 3.59 -8.21 12.81
N THR A 32 3.71 -8.37 11.49
CA THR A 32 4.88 -7.89 10.73
C THR A 32 5.00 -6.38 10.78
N ALA A 33 3.88 -5.66 10.65
CA ALA A 33 3.83 -4.21 10.74
C ALA A 33 4.28 -3.71 12.11
N GLU A 34 3.84 -4.36 13.20
CA GLU A 34 4.26 -4.05 14.57
C GLU A 34 5.77 -4.25 14.76
N ILE A 35 6.32 -5.41 14.39
CA ILE A 35 7.75 -5.73 14.49
C ILE A 35 8.61 -4.67 13.78
N HIS A 36 8.15 -4.18 12.64
CA HIS A 36 8.89 -3.21 11.84
C HIS A 36 8.52 -1.76 12.12
N SER A 37 7.56 -1.49 13.02
CA SER A 37 6.98 -0.17 13.28
C SER A 37 6.53 0.52 11.99
N ILE A 38 5.75 -0.19 11.19
CA ILE A 38 5.17 0.25 9.91
C ILE A 38 3.64 0.27 10.07
N GLU A 39 2.96 1.18 9.38
CA GLU A 39 1.51 1.23 9.39
C GLU A 39 0.92 0.09 8.54
N ALA A 40 0.03 -0.70 9.13
CA ALA A 40 -0.72 -1.75 8.42
C ALA A 40 -1.99 -1.17 7.76
N VAL A 41 -2.11 -1.38 6.46
CA VAL A 41 -3.26 -0.98 5.64
C VAL A 41 -3.96 -2.24 5.17
N VAL A 42 -5.04 -2.63 5.84
CA VAL A 42 -5.81 -3.84 5.46
C VAL A 42 -6.63 -3.58 4.20
N ASP A 43 -7.32 -2.44 4.14
CA ASP A 43 -8.10 -2.02 2.97
C ASP A 43 -7.30 -1.02 2.14
N TRP A 44 -6.46 -1.54 1.26
CA TRP A 44 -5.63 -0.72 0.38
C TRP A 44 -6.44 0.08 -0.64
N LYS A 45 -7.65 -0.35 -1.02
CA LYS A 45 -8.50 0.35 -1.99
C LYS A 45 -9.03 1.64 -1.38
N SER A 46 -9.66 1.55 -0.21
CA SER A 46 -10.16 2.72 0.53
C SER A 46 -9.02 3.65 0.96
N TRP A 47 -7.88 3.07 1.32
CA TRP A 47 -6.68 3.85 1.64
C TRP A 47 -6.17 4.64 0.43
N LEU A 48 -6.08 4.02 -0.76
CA LEU A 48 -5.66 4.71 -1.99
C LEU A 48 -6.61 5.86 -2.37
N GLN A 49 -7.93 5.63 -2.26
CA GLN A 49 -8.92 6.68 -2.52
C GLN A 49 -8.74 7.88 -1.57
N THR A 50 -8.53 7.60 -0.28
CA THR A 50 -8.26 8.63 0.73
C THR A 50 -6.91 9.32 0.48
N TYR A 51 -5.89 8.57 0.07
CA TYR A 51 -4.57 9.11 -0.24
C TYR A 51 -4.61 10.09 -1.41
N TRP A 52 -5.41 9.82 -2.44
CA TRP A 52 -5.55 10.71 -3.60
C TRP A 52 -6.50 11.88 -3.38
N SER A 53 -7.43 11.82 -2.43
CA SER A 53 -8.32 12.94 -2.12
C SER A 53 -7.65 14.04 -1.32
N GLN A 54 -6.48 13.77 -0.71
CA GLN A 54 -5.70 14.75 0.02
C GLN A 54 -5.02 15.74 -0.96
N GLU A 55 -5.37 17.02 -0.85
CA GLU A 55 -4.76 18.14 -1.60
C GLU A 55 -3.35 18.49 -1.06
N GLU A 56 -2.44 17.52 -0.98
CA GLU A 56 -1.04 17.81 -0.69
C GLU A 56 -0.21 17.99 -1.97
N LEU A 57 0.67 19.00 -1.93
CA LEU A 57 1.67 19.31 -2.96
C LEU A 57 2.50 18.08 -3.33
N GLU A 58 2.50 17.72 -4.62
CA GLU A 58 3.46 16.83 -5.30
C GLU A 58 3.90 15.58 -4.49
N LYS A 59 2.96 14.70 -4.17
CA LYS A 59 3.26 13.39 -3.56
C LYS A 59 3.48 12.31 -4.63
N THR A 60 4.55 11.53 -4.47
CA THR A 60 4.79 10.31 -5.26
C THR A 60 4.52 9.07 -4.43
N LEU A 61 3.65 8.18 -4.93
CA LEU A 61 3.36 6.89 -4.30
C LEU A 61 4.04 5.76 -5.07
N PHE A 62 4.86 4.97 -4.37
CA PHE A 62 5.51 3.77 -4.91
C PHE A 62 4.76 2.51 -4.49
N ILE A 63 4.39 1.66 -5.46
CA ILE A 63 3.78 0.35 -5.24
C ILE A 63 4.81 -0.73 -5.61
N THR A 64 5.17 -1.59 -4.65
CA THR A 64 6.25 -2.59 -4.82
C THR A 64 5.98 -3.88 -4.03
N GLY A 65 6.91 -4.84 -4.11
CA GLY A 65 6.90 -6.09 -3.33
C GLY A 65 6.32 -7.30 -4.07
N SER A 66 5.22 -7.13 -4.81
CA SER A 66 4.57 -8.23 -5.54
C SER A 66 4.08 -7.79 -6.92
N LEU A 67 4.43 -8.56 -7.96
CA LEU A 67 3.95 -8.33 -9.32
C LEU A 67 2.41 -8.49 -9.43
N TYR A 68 1.83 -9.41 -8.64
CA TYR A 68 0.38 -9.61 -8.60
C TYR A 68 -0.33 -8.40 -7.98
N PHE A 69 0.19 -7.90 -6.86
CA PHE A 69 -0.37 -6.72 -6.20
C PHE A 69 -0.26 -5.47 -7.07
N ILE A 70 0.90 -5.24 -7.71
CA ILE A 70 1.10 -4.14 -8.66
C ILE A 70 0.08 -4.24 -9.81
N SER A 71 -0.20 -5.45 -10.29
CA SER A 71 -1.20 -5.66 -11.34
C SER A 71 -2.61 -5.31 -10.91
N GLU A 72 -2.99 -5.66 -9.67
CA GLU A 72 -4.31 -5.37 -9.12
C GLU A 72 -4.51 -3.87 -8.87
N VAL A 73 -3.52 -3.19 -8.27
CA VAL A 73 -3.54 -1.73 -8.10
C VAL A 73 -3.65 -1.02 -9.45
N ARG A 74 -2.91 -1.47 -10.47
CA ARG A 74 -3.01 -0.92 -11.82
C ARG A 74 -4.39 -1.13 -12.43
N HIS A 75 -5.02 -2.28 -12.22
CA HIS A 75 -6.38 -2.54 -12.69
C HIS A 75 -7.40 -1.61 -12.00
N PHE A 76 -7.31 -1.50 -10.68
CA PHE A 76 -8.12 -0.60 -9.85
C PHE A 76 -8.03 0.87 -10.32
N ILE A 77 -6.81 1.34 -10.64
CA ILE A 77 -6.60 2.68 -11.18
C ILE A 77 -7.23 2.86 -12.56
N LYS A 78 -7.01 1.90 -13.47
CA LYS A 78 -7.47 1.99 -14.87
C LYS A 78 -8.98 1.95 -15.00
N ASN A 79 -9.67 1.22 -14.14
CA ASN A 79 -11.12 1.08 -14.19
C ASN A 79 -11.87 2.24 -13.53
N GLY A 80 -11.17 3.24 -12.96
CA GLY A 80 -11.80 4.38 -12.31
C GLY A 80 -12.36 4.09 -10.91
N GLU A 81 -12.18 2.88 -10.38
CA GLU A 81 -12.54 2.52 -9.00
C GLU A 81 -11.74 3.35 -7.97
N ALA A 82 -10.60 3.88 -8.40
CA ALA A 82 -9.76 4.85 -7.71
C ALA A 82 -10.38 6.24 -7.49
N LYS A 83 -11.39 6.63 -8.28
CA LYS A 83 -11.89 8.02 -8.38
C LYS A 83 -13.41 8.15 -8.30
N SER A 84 -14.10 7.21 -7.66
CA SER A 84 -15.52 7.43 -7.37
C SER A 84 -15.67 8.65 -6.46
N LYS A 85 -16.46 9.61 -6.96
CA LYS A 85 -16.77 10.93 -6.40
C LYS A 85 -17.11 10.94 -4.91
#